data_AF-A0A4Y3G4C0-F1
#
_entry.id   AF-A0A4Y3G4C0-F1
#
_cell.length_a   1.000
_cell.length_b   1.000
_cell.length_c   1.000
_cell.angle_alpha   90.00
_cell.angle_beta   90.00
_cell.angle_gamma   90.00
#
_symmetry.space_group_name_H-M   'P 1'
#
loop_
_entity.id
_entity.type
_entity.pdbx_description
1 polymer ?
#
loop_
_entity_poly.entity_id
_entity_poly.type
_entity_poly.pdbx_seq_one_letter_code
_entity_poly.pdbx_strand_id
1 'polypeptide(L)' 'MLEGKGAPLLLVTNEGLENLMRIGDQRRPNLFALQQQQAPFLASTVLGMSGRLDARGNEPEPLYCSSTLQNCLRTI' A
#
# COMPACT_ATOMS: atom_id res chain seq x y z
N MET A 1 -1.25 15.60 -5.69
CA MET A 1 -2.34 16.60 -5.54
C MET A 1 -1.94 17.55 -4.43
N LEU A 2 -1.77 18.84 -4.72
CA LEU A 2 -1.16 19.77 -3.77
C LEU A 2 -2.10 20.20 -2.64
N GLU A 3 -3.41 20.03 -2.83
CA GLU A 3 -4.43 20.51 -1.90
C GLU A 3 -4.86 19.48 -0.86
N GLY A 4 -4.45 18.21 -0.98
CA GLY A 4 -4.83 17.14 -0.04
C GLY A 4 -6.33 16.77 0.00
N LYS A 5 -7.18 17.40 -0.82
CA LYS A 5 -8.64 17.17 -0.92
C LYS A 5 -9.05 15.90 -1.70
N GLY A 6 -8.39 14.77 -1.47
CA GLY A 6 -8.78 13.50 -2.09
C GLY A 6 -9.98 12.88 -1.37
N ALA A 7 -10.71 11.99 -2.04
CA ALA A 7 -11.62 11.07 -1.37
C ALA A 7 -10.81 10.06 -0.51
N PRO A 8 -11.38 9.47 0.55
CA PRO A 8 -10.77 8.36 1.27
C PRO A 8 -10.36 7.22 0.31
N LEU A 9 -9.15 6.67 0.50
CA LEU A 9 -8.59 5.65 -0.40
C LEU A 9 -8.23 4.39 0.39
N LEU A 10 -8.75 3.25 -0.10
CA LEU A 10 -8.26 1.92 0.25
C LEU A 10 -7.11 1.54 -0.69
N LEU A 11 -5.93 1.26 -0.13
CA LEU A 11 -4.87 0.58 -0.87
C LEU A 11 -4.97 -0.93 -0.58
N VAL A 12 -5.26 -1.72 -1.62
CA VAL A 12 -5.16 -3.18 -1.55
C VAL A 12 -3.84 -3.60 -2.19
N THR A 13 -3.07 -4.43 -1.51
CA THR A 13 -1.76 -4.95 -1.96
C THR A 13 -1.60 -6.41 -1.57
N ASN A 14 -0.52 -7.06 -2.00
CA ASN A 14 -0.24 -8.43 -1.59
C ASN A 14 -0.01 -8.50 -0.07
N GLU A 15 -0.50 -9.57 0.54
CA GLU A 15 -0.25 -9.88 1.95
C GLU A 15 1.26 -9.89 2.26
N GLY A 16 1.63 -9.22 3.35
CA GLY A 16 3.01 -8.99 3.78
C GLY A 16 3.70 -7.78 3.14
N LEU A 17 3.05 -7.08 2.19
CA LEU A 17 3.59 -5.91 1.49
C LEU A 17 2.81 -4.61 1.76
N GLU A 18 1.99 -4.56 2.80
CA GLU A 18 1.10 -3.45 3.17
C GLU A 18 1.86 -2.14 3.41
N ASN A 19 3.10 -2.25 3.88
CA ASN A 19 3.90 -1.08 4.23
C ASN A 19 4.80 -0.59 3.09
N LEU A 20 4.87 -1.28 1.94
CA LEU A 20 5.82 -0.95 0.88
C LEU A 20 5.70 0.50 0.41
N MET A 21 4.48 0.98 0.16
CA MET A 21 4.26 2.37 -0.30
C MET A 21 4.59 3.42 0.77
N ARG A 22 4.56 3.06 2.06
CA ARG A 22 4.93 3.94 3.17
C ARG A 22 6.45 3.97 3.40
N ILE A 23 7.12 2.85 3.15
CA ILE A 23 8.59 2.69 3.19
C ILE A 23 9.22 3.38 1.96
N GLY A 24 8.56 3.31 0.81
CA GLY A 24 9.08 3.81 -0.46
C GLY A 24 10.35 3.08 -0.89
N ASP A 25 11.18 3.77 -1.65
CA ASP A 25 12.44 3.24 -2.20
C ASP A 25 13.66 3.54 -1.31
N GLN A 26 13.43 4.01 -0.08
CA GLN A 26 14.47 4.35 0.89
C GLN A 26 15.48 5.40 0.41
N ARG A 27 15.20 6.12 -0.69
CA ARG A 27 16.04 7.25 -1.10
C ARG A 27 16.01 8.32 -0.03
N ARG A 28 17.19 8.87 0.29
CA ARG A 28 17.37 9.97 1.26
C ARG A 28 17.45 11.29 0.51
N PRO A 29 16.33 12.04 0.35
CA PRO A 29 16.34 13.31 -0.39
C PRO A 29 17.28 14.35 0.22
N ASN A 30 17.49 14.29 1.54
CA ASN A 30 18.51 15.08 2.21
C ASN A 30 19.53 14.15 2.86
N LEU A 31 20.54 13.74 2.08
CA LEU A 31 21.48 12.67 2.43
C LEU A 31 22.09 12.82 3.83
N PHE A 32 22.40 14.06 4.24
CA PHE A 32 23.09 14.38 5.49
C PHE A 32 22.15 14.73 6.66
N ALA A 33 20.85 14.90 6.42
CA ALA A 33 19.91 15.14 7.51
C ALA A 33 19.75 13.88 8.36
N LEU A 34 19.91 14.01 9.68
CA LEU A 34 19.73 12.91 10.64
C LEU A 34 18.33 12.30 10.52
N GLN A 35 17.30 13.14 10.51
CA GLN A 35 15.91 12.75 10.33
C GLN A 35 15.44 13.10 8.92
N GLN A 36 14.99 12.10 8.17
CA GLN A 36 14.30 12.32 6.90
C GLN A 36 12.83 12.66 7.17
N GLN A 37 12.27 13.59 6.41
CA GLN A 37 10.84 13.84 6.47
C GLN A 37 10.08 12.75 5.72
N GLN A 38 9.02 12.23 6.34
CA GLN A 38 8.18 11.24 5.69
C GLN A 38 7.27 11.93 4.67
N ALA A 39 7.19 11.37 3.47
CA ALA A 39 6.27 11.86 2.45
C ALA A 39 4.81 11.66 2.92
N PRO A 40 3.88 12.58 2.56
CA PRO A 40 2.46 12.38 2.81
C PRO A 40 1.99 11.05 2.20
N PHE A 41 1.22 10.28 2.96
CA PHE A 41 0.66 9.01 2.52
C PHE A 41 -0.80 9.20 2.08
N LEU A 42 -1.16 8.66 0.91
CA LEU A 42 -2.46 8.93 0.28
C LEU A 42 -3.58 8.02 0.79
N ALA A 43 -3.28 6.78 1.16
CA ALA A 43 -4.29 5.82 1.58
C ALA A 43 -4.65 6.00 3.06
N SER A 44 -5.94 6.04 3.36
CA SER A 44 -6.46 6.07 4.73
C SER A 44 -6.49 4.67 5.35
N THR A 45 -6.52 3.63 4.51
CA THR A 45 -6.54 2.23 4.92
C THR A 45 -5.70 1.41 3.96
N VAL A 46 -4.95 0.45 4.49
CA VAL A 46 -4.20 -0.51 3.68
C VAL A 46 -4.62 -1.92 4.06
N LEU A 47 -4.91 -2.74 3.06
CA LEU A 47 -5.30 -4.14 3.22
C LEU A 47 -4.33 -5.04 2.44
N GLY A 48 -3.74 -6.01 3.13
CA GLY A 48 -3.06 -7.13 2.51
C GLY A 48 -4.06 -8.17 2.03
N MET A 49 -3.90 -8.64 0.80
CA MET A 49 -4.73 -9.67 0.20
C MET A 49 -3.85 -10.81 -0.33
N SER A 50 -4.29 -12.04 -0.08
CA SER A 50 -3.66 -13.24 -0.63
C SER A 50 -3.72 -13.22 -2.16
N GLY A 51 -2.72 -13.83 -2.78
CA GLY A 51 -2.53 -13.84 -4.22
C GLY A 51 -1.15 -13.32 -4.60
N ARG A 52 -0.47 -14.01 -5.50
CA ARG A 52 0.88 -13.68 -5.93
C ARG A 52 1.12 -14.13 -7.35
N LEU A 53 1.75 -13.26 -8.12
CA LEU A 53 2.35 -13.60 -9.40
C LEU A 53 3.86 -13.51 -9.28
N ASP A 54 4.58 -14.46 -9.87
CA ASP A 54 6.01 -14.35 -10.04
C ASP A 54 6.37 -13.46 -11.25
N ALA A 55 7.67 -13.20 -11.44
CA ALA A 55 8.15 -12.36 -12.54
C ALA A 55 7.90 -12.93 -13.96
N ARG A 56 7.50 -14.21 -14.07
CA ARG A 56 7.14 -14.87 -15.33
C ARG A 56 5.63 -14.95 -15.53
N GLY A 57 4.84 -14.46 -14.56
CA GLY A 57 3.39 -14.51 -14.59
C GLY A 57 2.80 -15.84 -14.10
N ASN A 58 3.59 -16.73 -13.49
CA ASN A 58 3.03 -17.90 -12.81
C ASN A 58 2.33 -17.44 -11.53
N GLU A 59 1.27 -18.15 -11.14
CA GLU A 59 0.50 -17.88 -9.93
C GLU A 59 0.85 -18.90 -8.83
N PRO A 60 1.97 -18.72 -8.08
CA PRO A 60 2.32 -19.60 -6.98
C PRO A 60 1.33 -19.54 -5.81
N GLU A 61 0.54 -18.47 -5.73
CA GLU A 61 -0.49 -18.29 -4.72
C GLU A 61 -1.72 -17.65 -5.38
N PRO A 62 -2.88 -18.32 -5.38
CA PRO A 62 -4.05 -17.82 -6.08
C PRO A 62 -4.68 -16.62 -5.38
N LEU A 63 -5.27 -15.71 -6.16
CA LEU A 63 -6.03 -14.60 -5.59
C LEU A 63 -7.24 -15.10 -4.77
N TYR A 64 -7.33 -14.70 -3.51
CA TYR A 64 -8.49 -14.97 -2.65
C TYR A 64 -9.12 -13.68 -2.13
N CYS A 65 -10.33 -13.38 -2.62
CA CYS A 65 -11.11 -12.24 -2.18
C CYS A 65 -11.71 -12.49 -0.79
N SER A 66 -11.06 -11.96 0.25
CA SER A 66 -11.51 -12.13 1.64
C SER A 66 -12.77 -11.32 1.96
N SER A 67 -13.53 -11.78 2.96
CA SER A 67 -14.64 -11.01 3.53
C SER A 67 -14.18 -9.69 4.16
N THR A 68 -12.91 -9.61 4.59
CA THR A 68 -12.30 -8.38 5.11
C THR A 68 -12.34 -7.25 4.09
N LEU A 69 -12.10 -7.53 2.80
CA LEU A 69 -12.20 -6.51 1.74
C LEU A 69 -13.61 -5.92 1.69
N GLN A 70 -14.64 -6.77 1.73
CA GLN A 70 -16.04 -6.32 1.68
C GLN A 70 -16.37 -5.43 2.89
N ASN A 71 -15.84 -5.77 4.07
CA ASN A 71 -16.03 -4.95 5.27
C ASN A 71 -15.33 -3.59 5.13
N CYS A 72 -14.09 -3.56 4.64
CA CYS A 72 -13.37 -2.31 4.41
C CYS A 72 -14.10 -1.38 3.43
N LEU A 73 -14.66 -1.93 2.35
CA LEU A 73 -15.41 -1.16 1.36
C LEU A 73 -16.73 -0.57 1.91
N ARG A 74 -17.29 -1.12 2.99
CA ARG A 74 -18.48 -0.56 3.66
C ARG A 74 -18.14 0.58 4.62
N THR A 75 -16.87 0.72 5.00
CA THR A 75 -16.41 1.63 6.05
C THR A 75 -15.58 2.81 5.53
N ILE A 76 -15.31 2.86 4.22
CA ILE A 76 -14.55 3.92 3.54
C ILE A 76 -15.52 4.84 2.80
#